data_AF-A0A940ELN0-F1
#
_entry.id   AF-A0A940ELN0-F1
#
_cell.length_a   1.000
_cell.length_b   1.000
_cell.length_c   1.000
_cell.angle_alpha   90.00
_cell.angle_beta   90.00
_cell.angle_gamma   90.00
#
_symmetry.space_group_name_H-M   'P 1'
#
loop_
_entity.id
_entity.type
_entity.pdbx_description
1 polymer ?
#
loop_
_entity_poly.entity_id
_entity_poly.type
_entity_poly.pdbx_seq_one_letter_code
_entity_poly.pdbx_strand_id
1 'polypeptide(L)'
;MKKDYRDKPKGIKRIFFAFVNTGKGFVWLSKNEAAFKQELVFCIGLVVLSFSIGLGVLEQVLLISTLLFVLFAEIVNTAIEVVVDRVGLERHPLSGLAKDLGSAAVFLSLVMAVIVWGAVLWTA
;
A
#
# COMPACT_ATOMS: atom_id res chain seq x y z
N MET A 1 0.54 8.92 27.74
CA MET A 1 -0.89 8.53 27.86
C MET A 1 -1.05 7.12 27.30
N LYS A 2 -1.21 6.09 28.16
CA LYS A 2 -1.43 4.69 27.71
C LYS A 2 -2.85 4.60 27.11
N LYS A 3 -2.96 4.24 25.83
CA LYS A 3 -4.25 4.06 25.16
C LYS A 3 -4.90 2.81 25.75
N ASP A 4 -6.00 2.94 26.48
CA ASP A 4 -6.75 1.80 26.97
C ASP A 4 -7.45 1.12 25.79
N TYR A 5 -7.06 -0.11 25.47
CA TYR A 5 -7.62 -0.88 24.35
C TYR A 5 -8.98 -1.51 24.68
N ARG A 6 -9.45 -1.40 25.94
CA ARG A 6 -10.69 -2.03 26.40
C ARG A 6 -11.95 -1.20 26.09
N ASP A 7 -11.83 0.10 25.88
CA ASP A 7 -12.99 0.96 25.60
C ASP A 7 -13.00 1.37 24.12
N LYS A 8 -13.57 0.50 23.27
CA LYS A 8 -13.67 0.77 21.83
C LYS A 8 -14.77 1.80 21.57
N PRO A 9 -14.47 2.96 20.94
CA PRO A 9 -15.50 3.93 20.58
C PRO A 9 -16.57 3.26 19.70
N LYS A 10 -17.85 3.56 19.97
CA LYS A 10 -19.02 3.01 19.26
C LYS A 10 -19.65 4.06 18.33
N GLY A 11 -20.43 3.61 17.34
CA GLY A 11 -21.18 4.47 16.42
C GLY A 11 -20.30 5.40 15.58
N ILE A 12 -20.79 6.62 15.30
CA ILE A 12 -20.11 7.63 14.46
C ILE A 12 -18.72 7.98 14.99
N LYS A 13 -18.53 7.99 16.33
CA LYS A 13 -17.22 8.23 16.95
C LYS A 13 -16.19 7.19 16.50
N ARG A 14 -16.58 5.93 16.30
CA ARG A 14 -15.69 4.87 15.78
C ARG A 14 -15.21 5.18 14.37
N ILE A 15 -16.13 5.60 13.50
CA ILE A 15 -15.84 5.94 12.10
C ILE A 15 -14.86 7.11 12.06
N PHE A 16 -15.12 8.18 12.82
CA PHE A 16 -14.22 9.32 12.93
C PHE A 16 -12.81 8.91 13.40
N PHE A 17 -12.71 8.12 14.47
CA PHE A 17 -11.40 7.63 14.94
C PHE A 17 -10.71 6.72 13.93
N ALA A 18 -11.46 5.94 13.14
CA ALA A 18 -10.88 5.15 12.05
C ALA A 18 -10.26 6.05 10.98
N PHE A 19 -10.96 7.10 10.53
CA PHE A 19 -10.40 8.09 9.60
C PHE A 19 -9.13 8.77 10.14
N VAL A 20 -9.15 9.19 11.41
CA VAL A 20 -7.96 9.79 12.05
C VAL A 20 -6.80 8.79 12.12
N ASN A 21 -7.07 7.53 12.42
CA ASN A 21 -6.02 6.49 12.47
C ASN A 21 -5.47 6.21 11.06
N THR A 22 -6.32 6.16 10.03
CA THR A 22 -5.90 6.04 8.63
C THR A 22 -4.96 7.18 8.24
N GLY A 23 -5.33 8.44 8.54
CA GLY A 23 -4.50 9.60 8.24
C GLY A 23 -3.13 9.55 8.94
N LYS A 24 -3.09 9.08 10.20
CA LYS A 24 -1.82 8.88 10.92
C LYS A 24 -0.93 7.82 10.27
N GLY A 25 -1.52 6.73 9.78
CA GLY A 25 -0.80 5.68 9.04
C GLY A 25 -0.13 6.22 7.78
N PHE A 26 -0.90 6.91 6.93
CA PHE A 26 -0.36 7.53 5.71
C PHE A 26 0.72 8.58 6.00
N VAL A 27 0.52 9.44 6.99
CA VAL A 27 1.54 10.43 7.39
C VAL A 27 2.82 9.75 7.87
N TRP A 28 2.71 8.63 8.59
CA TRP A 28 3.88 7.87 9.02
C TRP A 28 4.60 7.24 7.82
N LEU A 29 3.87 6.58 6.92
CA LEU A 29 4.42 5.97 5.70
C LEU A 29 5.16 6.99 4.84
N SER A 30 4.51 8.12 4.51
CA SER A 30 5.12 9.18 3.71
C SER A 30 6.36 9.81 4.37
N LYS A 31 6.53 9.71 5.69
CA LYS A 31 7.71 10.23 6.38
C LYS A 31 8.84 9.21 6.47
N ASN A 32 8.51 7.95 6.76
CA ASN A 32 9.49 6.94 7.16
C ASN A 32 9.86 5.98 6.02
N GLU A 33 8.94 5.68 5.10
CA GLU A 33 9.17 4.68 4.06
C GLU A 33 9.57 5.30 2.72
N ALA A 34 10.83 5.07 2.32
CA ALA A 34 11.37 5.56 1.06
C ALA A 34 10.71 4.89 -0.16
N ALA A 35 10.51 3.57 -0.10
CA ALA A 35 9.88 2.78 -1.15
C ALA A 35 8.43 3.25 -1.41
N PHE A 36 7.59 3.29 -0.36
CA PHE A 36 6.24 3.87 -0.45
C PHE A 36 6.20 5.27 -1.07
N LYS A 37 7.13 6.17 -0.73
CA LYS A 37 7.20 7.52 -1.35
C LYS A 37 7.45 7.45 -2.86
N GLN A 38 8.39 6.61 -3.28
CA GLN A 38 8.71 6.44 -4.69
C GLN A 38 7.51 5.86 -5.44
N GLU A 39 6.93 4.78 -4.93
CA GLU A 39 5.75 4.14 -5.52
C GLU A 39 4.56 5.09 -5.60
N LEU A 40 4.32 5.90 -4.56
CA LEU A 40 3.24 6.90 -4.57
C LEU A 40 3.44 7.94 -5.67
N VAL A 41 4.66 8.45 -5.84
CA VAL A 41 4.98 9.39 -6.92
C VAL A 41 4.79 8.75 -8.29
N PHE A 42 5.28 7.51 -8.49
CA PHE A 42 5.07 6.76 -9.72
C PHE A 42 3.59 6.51 -10.00
N CYS A 43 2.83 6.07 -9.00
CA CYS A 43 1.39 5.83 -9.13
C CYS A 43 0.65 7.11 -9.52
N ILE A 44 0.94 8.25 -8.88
CA ILE A 44 0.33 9.53 -9.24
C ILE A 44 0.66 9.91 -10.70
N GLY A 45 1.92 9.78 -11.10
CA GLY A 45 2.35 10.07 -12.47
C GLY A 45 1.65 9.18 -13.50
N LEU A 46 1.53 7.88 -13.22
CA LEU A 46 0.83 6.93 -14.08
C LEU A 46 -0.68 7.21 -14.13
N VAL A 47 -1.33 7.56 -13.02
CA VAL A 47 -2.73 7.99 -13.04
C VAL A 47 -2.91 9.20 -13.97
N VAL A 48 -2.08 10.23 -13.86
CA VAL A 48 -2.16 11.41 -14.75
C VAL A 48 -1.93 11.01 -16.22
N LEU A 49 -0.96 10.13 -16.48
CA LEU A 49 -0.66 9.64 -17.82
C LEU A 49 -1.85 8.86 -18.41
N SER A 50 -2.50 7.99 -17.64
CA SER A 50 -3.63 7.18 -18.12
C SER A 50 -4.80 8.03 -18.63
N PHE A 51 -5.10 9.16 -17.98
CA PHE A 51 -6.11 10.11 -18.44
C PHE A 51 -5.72 10.85 -19.74
N SER A 52 -4.45 10.80 -20.15
CA SER A 52 -3.96 11.45 -21.37
C SER A 52 -4.04 10.54 -22.61
N ILE A 53 -4.30 9.24 -22.43
CA ILE A 53 -4.24 8.23 -23.52
C ILE A 53 -5.60 8.01 -24.19
N GLY A 54 -6.69 8.58 -23.66
CA GLY A 54 -8.03 8.44 -24.28
C GLY A 54 -8.71 7.09 -24.03
N LEU A 55 -8.36 6.43 -22.93
CA LEU A 55 -8.87 5.11 -22.55
C LEU A 55 -10.37 5.14 -22.20
N GLY A 56 -11.03 4.00 -22.40
CA GLY A 56 -12.40 3.78 -21.92
C GLY A 56 -12.48 3.76 -20.39
N VAL A 57 -13.68 3.96 -19.85
CA VAL A 57 -13.90 4.02 -18.39
C VAL A 57 -13.45 2.73 -17.68
N LEU A 58 -13.71 1.56 -18.28
CA LEU A 58 -13.34 0.28 -17.68
C LEU A 58 -11.82 0.07 -17.67
N GLU A 59 -11.12 0.44 -18.74
CA GLU A 59 -9.66 0.40 -18.83
C GLU A 59 -9.04 1.33 -17.80
N GLN A 60 -9.57 2.56 -17.68
CA GLN A 60 -9.14 3.54 -16.71
C GLN A 60 -9.26 3.02 -15.27
N VAL A 61 -10.41 2.45 -14.92
CA VAL A 61 -10.64 1.85 -13.60
C VAL A 61 -9.70 0.67 -13.36
N LEU A 62 -9.48 -0.17 -14.37
CA LEU A 62 -8.59 -1.32 -14.29
C LEU A 62 -7.14 -0.88 -14.01
N LEU A 63 -6.61 0.07 -14.79
CA LEU A 63 -5.26 0.61 -14.59
C LEU A 63 -5.09 1.22 -13.19
N ILE A 64 -6.01 2.08 -12.76
CA ILE A 64 -5.97 2.70 -11.44
C ILE A 64 -6.04 1.63 -10.33
N SER A 65 -6.85 0.58 -10.50
CA SER A 65 -6.98 -0.48 -9.49
C SER A 65 -5.66 -1.23 -9.26
N THR A 66 -4.86 -1.46 -10.30
CA THR A 66 -3.55 -2.10 -10.15
C THR A 66 -2.56 -1.22 -9.38
N LEU A 67 -2.56 0.09 -9.60
CA LEU A 67 -1.71 1.04 -8.86
C LEU A 67 -2.13 1.13 -7.39
N LEU A 68 -3.43 1.13 -7.10
CA LEU A 68 -3.93 1.06 -5.73
C LEU A 68 -3.53 -0.25 -5.05
N PHE A 69 -3.48 -1.36 -5.79
CA PHE A 69 -3.04 -2.64 -5.27
C PHE A 69 -1.54 -2.68 -4.95
N VAL A 70 -0.70 -2.01 -5.74
CA VAL A 70 0.73 -1.81 -5.44
C VAL A 70 0.89 -1.08 -4.09
N LEU A 71 0.22 0.06 -3.93
CA LEU A 71 0.26 0.82 -2.66
C LEU A 71 -0.29 0.00 -1.49
N PHE A 72 -1.33 -0.81 -1.72
CA PHE A 72 -1.85 -1.71 -0.70
C PHE A 72 -0.82 -2.76 -0.27
N ALA A 73 -0.16 -3.42 -1.23
CA ALA A 73 0.86 -4.42 -0.96
C ALA A 73 2.04 -3.83 -0.18
N GLU A 74 2.49 -2.64 -0.54
CA GLU A 74 3.56 -1.93 0.17
C GLU A 74 3.17 -1.56 1.60
N ILE A 75 1.94 -1.07 1.82
CA ILE A 75 1.43 -0.81 3.18
C ILE A 75 1.41 -2.08 4.02
N VAL A 76 1.03 -3.21 3.44
CA VAL A 76 1.03 -4.51 4.13
C VAL A 76 2.47 -4.96 4.42
N ASN A 77 3.39 -4.82 3.46
CA ASN A 77 4.81 -5.13 3.66
C ASN A 77 5.38 -4.34 4.85
N THR A 78 5.21 -3.02 4.85
CA THR A 78 5.64 -2.16 5.95
C THR A 78 4.96 -2.52 7.27
N ALA A 79 3.67 -2.87 7.27
CA ALA A 79 2.99 -3.29 8.49
C ALA A 79 3.61 -4.57 9.08
N ILE A 80 3.99 -5.52 8.23
CA ILE A 80 4.71 -6.73 8.65
C ILE A 80 6.08 -6.37 9.20
N GLU A 81 6.85 -5.53 8.51
CA GLU A 81 8.17 -5.06 8.97
C GLU A 81 8.08 -4.39 10.35
N VAL A 82 7.13 -3.47 10.55
CA VAL A 82 6.90 -2.80 11.83
C VAL A 82 6.57 -3.79 12.95
N VAL A 83 5.78 -4.83 12.67
CA VAL A 83 5.45 -5.87 13.66
C VAL A 83 6.69 -6.72 13.97
N VAL A 84 7.41 -7.16 12.94
CA VAL A 84 8.62 -7.99 13.08
C VAL A 84 9.69 -7.24 13.87
N ASP A 85 9.95 -5.98 13.53
CA ASP A 85 10.94 -5.13 14.20
C ASP A 85 10.56 -4.77 15.64
N ARG A 86 9.26 -4.79 15.95
CA ARG A 86 8.78 -4.58 17.31
C ARG A 86 8.98 -5.81 18.20
N VAL A 87 8.90 -7.02 17.65
CA VAL A 87 8.89 -8.28 18.43
C VAL A 87 10.28 -8.79 18.77
N GLY A 88 11.26 -8.69 17.86
CA GLY A 88 12.57 -9.33 18.05
C GLY A 88 13.73 -8.41 17.69
N LEU A 89 14.55 -8.06 18.68
CA LEU A 89 15.89 -7.48 18.45
C LEU A 89 16.93 -8.56 18.13
N GLU A 90 16.62 -9.83 18.41
CA GLU A 90 17.45 -10.98 18.06
C GLU A 90 17.14 -11.44 16.63
N ARG A 91 18.19 -11.76 15.87
CA ARG A 91 18.04 -12.27 14.50
C ARG A 91 17.45 -13.68 14.52
N HIS A 92 16.16 -13.79 14.21
CA HIS A 92 15.48 -15.07 14.05
C HIS A 92 15.24 -15.37 12.55
N PRO A 93 15.50 -16.59 12.05
CA PRO A 93 15.30 -16.94 10.64
C PRO A 93 13.88 -16.65 10.13
N LEU A 94 12.86 -16.91 10.95
CA LEU A 94 11.46 -16.61 10.59
C LEU A 94 11.15 -15.12 10.49
N SER A 95 11.88 -14.25 11.23
CA SER A 95 11.73 -12.80 11.10
C SER A 95 12.24 -12.32 9.75
N GLY A 96 13.36 -12.89 9.27
CA GLY A 96 13.85 -12.65 7.91
C GLY A 96 12.84 -13.10 6.86
N LEU A 97 12.36 -14.35 6.97
CA LEU A 97 11.36 -14.90 6.06
C LEU A 97 10.08 -14.06 5.98
N ALA A 98 9.59 -13.53 7.11
CA ALA A 98 8.41 -12.67 7.12
C ALA A 98 8.60 -11.40 6.28
N LYS A 99 9.79 -10.78 6.33
CA LYS A 99 10.13 -9.61 5.51
C LYS A 99 10.28 -9.99 4.04
N ASP A 100 10.93 -11.12 3.74
CA ASP A 100 11.09 -11.62 2.38
C ASP A 100 9.72 -11.88 1.72
N LEU A 101 8.78 -12.46 2.46
CA LEU A 101 7.40 -12.70 1.98
C LEU A 101 6.62 -11.40 1.77
N GLY A 102 6.81 -10.39 2.63
CA GLY A 102 6.23 -9.07 2.43
C GLY A 102 6.74 -8.42 1.15
N SER A 103 8.06 -8.44 0.93
CA SER A 103 8.68 -7.94 -0.30
C SER A 103 8.23 -8.72 -1.54
N ALA A 104 8.06 -10.04 -1.44
CA ALA A 104 7.52 -10.85 -2.53
C ALA A 104 6.07 -10.46 -2.91
N ALA A 105 5.25 -10.07 -1.94
CA ALA A 105 3.90 -9.58 -2.20
C ALA A 105 3.91 -8.25 -2.98
N VAL A 106 4.81 -7.32 -2.62
CA VAL A 106 5.01 -6.08 -3.38
C VAL A 106 5.46 -6.39 -4.81
N PHE A 107 6.44 -7.28 -4.98
CA PHE A 107 6.90 -7.71 -6.31
C PHE A 107 5.76 -8.26 -7.18
N LEU A 108 4.91 -9.15 -6.62
CA LEU A 108 3.77 -9.69 -7.36
C LEU A 108 2.75 -8.60 -7.75
N SER A 109 2.55 -7.60 -6.89
CA SER A 109 1.67 -6.46 -7.21
C SER A 109 2.22 -5.62 -8.38
N LEU A 110 3.55 -5.42 -8.43
CA LEU A 110 4.23 -4.73 -9.53
C LEU A 110 4.14 -5.52 -10.84
N VAL A 111 4.37 -6.84 -10.79
CA VAL A 111 4.21 -7.73 -11.95
C VAL A 111 2.78 -7.66 -12.49
N MET A 112 1.78 -7.70 -11.61
CA MET A 112 0.38 -7.55 -12.00
C MET A 112 0.13 -6.19 -12.68
N ALA A 113 0.64 -5.10 -12.13
CA ALA A 113 0.53 -3.78 -12.74
C ALA A 113 1.16 -3.75 -14.13
N VAL A 114 2.38 -4.27 -14.30
CA VAL A 114 3.06 -4.32 -15.61
C VAL A 114 2.27 -5.14 -16.63
N ILE A 115 1.76 -6.31 -16.25
CA ILE A 115 0.98 -7.18 -17.15
C ILE A 115 -0.29 -6.47 -17.61
N VAL A 116 -1.06 -5.89 -16.67
CA VAL A 116 -2.34 -5.24 -16.98
C VAL A 116 -2.13 -3.96 -17.80
N TRP A 117 -1.16 -3.14 -17.41
CA TRP A 117 -0.80 -1.93 -18.17
C TRP A 117 -0.32 -2.27 -19.58
N GLY A 118 0.58 -3.25 -19.72
CA GLY A 118 1.05 -3.71 -21.01
C GLY A 118 -0.07 -4.23 -21.90
N ALA A 119 -1.01 -5.00 -21.34
CA ALA A 119 -2.15 -5.53 -22.08
C ALA A 119 -3.11 -4.42 -22.56
N VAL A 120 -3.47 -3.48 -21.68
CA VAL A 120 -4.37 -2.37 -22.04
C VAL A 120 -3.73 -1.45 -23.08
N LEU A 121 -2.46 -1.08 -22.90
CA LEU A 121 -1.75 -0.21 -23.86
C LEU A 121 -1.47 -0.89 -25.19
N TRP A 122 -1.40 -2.21 -25.24
CA TRP A 122 -1.28 -2.96 -26.49
C TRP A 122 -2.58 -2.92 -27.30
N THR A 123 -3.73 -2.82 -26.63
CA THR A 123 -5.06 -2.82 -27.26
C THR A 123 -5.67 -1.44 -27.47
N ALA A 124 -5.11 -0.41 -26.83
CA ALA A 124 -5.52 1.00 -26.94
C ALA A 124 -4.98 1.64 -28.23
#